data_AF-A0A8T5MI60-F1
#
_entry.id   AF-A0A8T5MI60-F1
#
_cell.length_a   1.000
_cell.length_b   1.000
_cell.length_c   1.000
_cell.angle_alpha   90.00
_cell.angle_beta   90.00
_cell.angle_gamma   90.00
#
_symmetry.space_group_name_H-M   'P 1'
#
loop_
_entity.id
_entity.type
_entity.pdbx_description
1 polymer ?
#
loop_
_entity_poly.entity_id
_entity_poly.type
_entity_poly.pdbx_seq_one_letter_code
_entity_poly.pdbx_strand_id
1 'polypeptide(L)'
;MGECTYCGSSERMPFKCKFCNEQYCRDHRLPENHECAGLEAFKRERGKEPEKWIYEPFKSKKEVVAGRKIKRPIDERILNFIYGLDSRKILYGILVLIVILTLSRL
;
A
#
# COMPACT_ATOMS: atom_id res chain seq x y z
N MET A 1 -27.30 37.03 17.52
CA MET A 1 -26.95 36.04 18.56
C MET A 1 -27.30 34.67 18.00
N GLY A 2 -26.47 33.65 18.19
CA GLY A 2 -26.86 32.28 17.87
C GLY A 2 -27.50 31.63 19.10
N GLU A 3 -28.49 30.79 18.90
CA GLU A 3 -29.11 30.02 19.98
C GLU A 3 -28.67 28.56 19.88
N CYS A 4 -28.46 27.93 21.04
CA CYS A 4 -28.15 26.52 21.08
C CYS A 4 -29.41 25.70 20.83
N THR A 5 -29.40 24.83 19.82
CA THR A 5 -30.56 23.96 19.51
C THR A 5 -30.89 22.98 20.64
N TYR A 6 -29.91 22.63 21.49
CA TYR A 6 -30.09 21.67 22.58
C TYR A 6 -30.67 22.31 23.86
N CYS A 7 -30.12 23.43 24.32
CA CYS A 7 -30.50 24.04 25.61
C CYS A 7 -31.13 25.44 25.49
N GLY A 8 -31.22 26.01 24.29
CA GLY A 8 -31.79 27.34 24.06
C GLY A 8 -30.94 28.52 24.54
N SER A 9 -29.73 28.28 25.04
CA SER A 9 -28.86 29.37 25.51
C SER A 9 -28.44 30.28 24.36
N SER A 10 -28.57 31.59 24.56
CA SER A 10 -28.12 32.58 23.60
C SER A 10 -26.62 32.84 23.75
N GLU A 11 -25.87 32.67 22.68
CA GLU A 11 -24.42 32.84 22.67
C GLU A 11 -23.97 33.73 21.52
N ARG A 12 -22.95 34.56 21.79
CA ARG A 12 -22.43 35.49 20.78
C ARG A 12 -21.71 34.78 19.64
N MET A 13 -21.14 33.61 19.93
CA MET A 13 -20.37 32.82 18.97
C MET A 13 -20.80 31.35 19.03
N PRO A 14 -21.88 30.97 18.32
CA PRO A 14 -22.36 29.59 18.27
C PRO A 14 -21.38 28.68 17.53
N PHE A 15 -21.26 27.43 17.97
CA PHE A 15 -20.46 26.40 17.32
C PHE A 15 -21.33 25.58 16.38
N LYS A 16 -20.93 25.48 15.10
CA LYS A 16 -21.59 24.60 14.13
C LYS A 16 -21.02 23.18 14.21
N CYS A 17 -21.86 22.19 14.49
CA CYS A 17 -21.46 20.79 14.49
C CYS A 17 -21.20 20.28 13.06
N LYS A 18 -20.09 19.58 12.83
CA LYS A 18 -19.75 19.04 11.49
C LYS A 18 -20.56 17.81 11.08
N PHE A 19 -21.24 17.17 12.04
CA PHE A 19 -21.97 15.92 11.81
C PHE A 19 -23.47 16.17 11.57
N CYS A 20 -24.11 17.06 12.33
CA CYS A 20 -25.53 17.41 12.18
C CYS A 20 -25.79 18.81 11.60
N ASN A 21 -24.76 19.65 11.43
CA ASN A 21 -24.84 21.01 10.89
C ASN A 21 -25.65 22.05 11.71
N GLU A 22 -26.08 21.71 12.92
CA GLU A 22 -26.77 22.62 13.84
C GLU A 22 -25.80 23.46 14.68
N GLN A 23 -26.35 24.46 15.39
CA GLN A 23 -25.61 25.41 16.22
C GLN A 23 -25.77 25.10 17.71
N TYR A 24 -24.64 25.12 18.43
CA TYR A 24 -24.60 24.79 19.86
C TYR A 24 -23.76 25.78 20.66
N CYS A 25 -24.03 25.85 21.96
CA CYS A 25 -23.26 26.67 22.89
C CYS A 25 -21.90 26.01 23.22
N ARG A 26 -21.05 26.72 23.98
CA ARG A 26 -19.74 26.21 24.43
C ARG A 26 -19.83 24.85 25.13
N ASP A 27 -20.86 24.65 25.95
CA ASP A 27 -21.04 23.41 26.73
C ASP A 27 -21.54 22.25 25.86
N HIS A 28 -22.36 22.55 24.85
CA HIS A 28 -22.94 21.55 23.95
C HIS A 28 -22.21 21.44 22.60
N ARG A 29 -21.02 22.05 22.45
CA ARG A 29 -20.27 22.04 21.18
C ARG A 29 -19.75 20.65 20.77
N LEU A 30 -19.57 19.75 21.73
CA LEU A 30 -19.14 18.37 21.47
C LEU A 30 -20.34 17.53 21.02
N PRO A 31 -20.18 16.61 20.05
CA PRO A 31 -21.26 15.74 19.58
C PRO A 31 -21.91 14.88 20.65
N GLU A 32 -21.14 14.49 21.67
CA GLU A 32 -21.60 13.69 22.80
C GLU A 32 -22.47 14.48 23.78
N ASN A 33 -22.37 15.81 23.75
CA ASN A 33 -23.09 16.70 24.66
C ASN A 33 -24.43 17.19 24.10
N HIS A 34 -24.80 16.84 22.86
CA HIS A 34 -26.08 17.27 22.26
C HIS A 34 -26.82 16.17 21.51
N GLU A 35 -26.55 14.90 21.84
CA GLU A 35 -27.21 13.74 21.19
C GLU A 35 -27.12 13.80 19.65
N CYS A 36 -25.91 14.04 19.15
CA CYS A 36 -25.72 14.31 17.72
C CYS A 36 -26.16 13.14 16.82
N ALA A 37 -27.18 13.37 15.99
CA ALA A 37 -27.71 12.37 15.05
C ALA A 37 -26.66 11.83 14.04
N GLY A 38 -25.68 12.67 13.66
CA GLY A 38 -24.63 12.29 12.72
C GLY A 38 -23.45 11.52 13.33
N LEU A 39 -23.38 11.42 14.67
CA LEU A 39 -22.23 10.83 15.36
C LEU A 39 -22.14 9.31 15.14
N GLU A 40 -23.25 8.60 15.24
CA GLU A 40 -23.26 7.14 15.10
C GLU A 40 -22.97 6.69 13.67
N ALA A 41 -23.48 7.40 12.67
CA ALA A 41 -23.14 7.16 11.27
C ALA A 41 -21.62 7.33 11.04
N PHE A 42 -21.05 8.41 11.57
CA PHE A 42 -19.61 8.68 11.47
C PHE A 42 -18.75 7.62 12.18
N LYS A 43 -19.14 7.18 13.39
CA LYS A 43 -18.44 6.09 14.10
C LYS A 43 -18.44 4.81 13.28
N ARG A 44 -19.59 4.46 12.68
CA ARG A 44 -19.73 3.27 11.84
C ARG A 44 -18.87 3.35 10.58
N GLU A 45 -18.85 4.51 9.91
CA GLU A 45 -18.01 4.72 8.73
C GLU A 45 -16.52 4.63 9.04
N ARG A 46 -16.08 5.26 10.13
CA ARG A 46 -14.67 5.18 10.57
C ARG A 46 -14.25 3.74 10.87
N GLY A 47 -15.16 2.92 11.40
CA GLY A 47 -14.89 1.51 11.72
C GLY A 47 -14.65 0.62 10.50
N LYS A 48 -15.05 1.03 9.28
CA LYS A 48 -14.88 0.21 8.07
C LYS A 48 -13.42 0.07 7.61
N GLU A 49 -12.60 1.09 7.85
CA GLU A 49 -11.21 1.15 7.39
C GLU A 49 -10.29 1.77 8.46
N PRO A 50 -10.02 1.05 9.58
CA PRO A 50 -9.25 1.59 10.70
C PRO A 50 -7.81 1.97 10.31
N GLU A 51 -7.20 1.21 9.39
CA GLU A 51 -5.84 1.41 8.89
C GLU A 51 -5.59 2.75 8.17
N LYS A 52 -6.65 3.39 7.66
CA LYS A 52 -6.57 4.71 6.99
C LYS A 52 -6.33 5.85 7.98
N TRP A 53 -6.81 5.70 9.22
CA TRP A 53 -6.78 6.74 10.25
C TRP A 53 -5.57 6.62 11.18
N ILE A 54 -4.77 5.57 11.05
CA ILE A 54 -3.53 5.39 11.81
C ILE A 54 -2.48 6.35 11.24
N TYR A 55 -2.07 7.33 12.05
CA TYR A 55 -0.95 8.19 11.70
C TYR A 55 0.36 7.42 11.82
N GLU A 56 0.92 7.02 10.69
CA GLU A 56 2.20 6.33 10.59
C GLU A 56 3.22 7.24 9.91
N PRO A 57 4.15 7.87 10.66
CA PRO A 57 5.09 8.84 10.09
C PRO A 57 6.11 8.25 9.10
N PHE A 58 6.27 6.91 9.07
CA PHE A 58 7.24 6.20 8.23
C PHE A 58 6.63 5.14 7.31
N LYS A 59 5.35 5.26 6.92
CA LYS A 59 4.74 4.27 6.02
C LYS A 59 5.44 4.27 4.67
N SER A 60 6.29 3.27 4.41
CA SER A 60 6.94 3.12 3.11
C SER A 60 5.86 2.92 2.05
N LYS A 61 5.68 3.90 1.18
CA LYS A 61 4.71 3.82 0.09
C LYS A 61 5.19 2.74 -0.88
N LYS A 62 4.73 1.49 -0.70
CA LYS A 62 4.83 0.49 -1.76
C LYS A 62 3.83 0.90 -2.82
N GLU A 63 4.27 1.70 -3.77
CA GLU A 63 3.46 2.04 -4.94
C GLU A 63 3.23 0.75 -5.72
N VAL A 64 2.04 0.16 -5.55
CA VAL A 64 1.55 -0.88 -6.44
C VAL A 64 1.14 -0.15 -7.72
N VAL A 65 2.13 0.13 -8.58
CA VAL A 65 1.91 0.70 -9.90
C VAL A 65 1.13 -0.35 -10.69
N ALA A 66 -0.18 -0.13 -10.79
CA ALA A 66 -1.05 -0.94 -11.62
C ALA A 66 -0.50 -0.94 -13.05
N GLY A 67 -0.01 -2.10 -13.50
CA GLY A 67 0.33 -2.32 -14.90
C GLY A 67 1.80 -2.35 -15.29
N ARG A 68 2.76 -2.61 -14.39
CA ARG A 68 4.03 -3.22 -14.82
C ARG A 68 4.37 -4.41 -13.95
N LYS A 69 4.20 -5.61 -14.53
CA LYS A 69 4.90 -6.81 -14.04
C LYS A 69 6.39 -6.47 -14.09
N ILE A 70 6.98 -6.16 -12.95
CA ILE A 70 8.44 -6.16 -12.80
C ILE A 70 8.84 -7.63 -12.87
N LYS A 71 8.91 -8.19 -14.08
CA LYS A 71 9.76 -9.36 -14.32
C LYS A 71 11.14 -8.85 -14.00
N ARG A 72 11.74 -9.32 -12.91
CA ARG A 72 13.18 -9.13 -12.70
C ARG A 72 13.82 -9.80 -13.92
N PRO A 73 14.42 -9.09 -14.89
CA PRO A 73 15.15 -9.80 -15.91
C PRO A 73 16.38 -10.35 -15.16
N ILE A 74 16.44 -11.65 -14.95
CA ILE A 74 17.77 -12.27 -14.84
C ILE A 74 18.38 -11.92 -16.20
N ASP A 75 19.40 -11.07 -16.20
CA ASP A 75 19.95 -10.50 -17.43
C ASP A 75 20.12 -11.62 -18.46
N GLU A 76 19.53 -11.47 -19.65
CA GLU A 76 19.66 -12.49 -20.70
C GLU A 76 21.13 -12.79 -21.01
N ARG A 77 22.02 -11.84 -20.71
CA ARG A 77 23.47 -12.04 -20.69
C ARG A 77 23.92 -13.15 -19.74
N ILE A 78 23.40 -13.22 -18.52
CA ILE A 78 23.77 -14.24 -17.52
C ILE A 78 23.23 -15.60 -17.97
N LEU A 79 22.00 -15.66 -18.48
CA LEU A 79 21.42 -16.90 -18.98
C LEU A 79 22.18 -17.40 -20.22
N ASN A 80 22.46 -16.52 -21.17
CA ASN A 80 23.29 -16.82 -22.34
C ASN A 80 24.77 -17.04 -21.98
N PHE A 81 25.26 -16.63 -20.81
CA PHE A 81 26.62 -16.96 -20.37
C PHE A 81 26.67 -18.37 -19.77
N ILE A 82 25.66 -18.75 -18.98
CA ILE A 82 25.52 -20.11 -18.42
C ILE A 82 25.24 -21.13 -19.54
N TYR A 83 24.44 -20.76 -20.55
CA TYR A 83 24.08 -21.63 -21.68
C TYR A 83 24.86 -21.37 -22.98
N GLY A 84 25.73 -20.35 -23.05
CA GLY A 84 26.45 -19.94 -24.27
C GLY A 84 27.82 -20.58 -24.46
N LEU A 85 28.21 -21.46 -23.55
CA LEU A 85 29.17 -22.49 -23.85
C LEU A 85 28.48 -23.46 -24.83
N ASP A 86 28.67 -23.23 -26.14
CA ASP A 86 28.07 -24.00 -27.24
C ASP A 86 28.29 -25.51 -26.98
N SER A 87 27.27 -26.16 -26.44
CA SER A 87 27.36 -27.53 -25.90
C SER A 87 27.80 -28.53 -26.95
N ARG A 88 27.51 -28.23 -28.22
CA ARG A 88 27.98 -28.98 -29.38
C ARG A 88 29.51 -28.91 -29.50
N LYS A 89 30.12 -27.74 -29.36
CA LYS A 89 31.58 -27.59 -29.42
C LYS A 89 32.29 -28.29 -28.28
N ILE A 90 31.71 -28.28 -27.08
CA ILE A 90 32.24 -29.03 -25.93
C ILE A 90 32.18 -30.53 -26.19
N LEU A 91 31.05 -31.04 -26.68
CA LEU A 91 30.88 -32.46 -27.00
C LEU A 91 31.86 -32.93 -28.08
N TYR A 92 32.03 -32.14 -29.15
CA TYR A 92 33.03 -32.43 -30.18
C TYR A 92 34.46 -32.42 -29.62
N GLY A 93 34.80 -31.46 -28.74
CA GLY A 93 36.10 -31.41 -28.09
C GLY A 93 36.38 -32.63 -27.22
N ILE A 94 35.40 -33.08 -26.43
CA ILE A 94 35.51 -34.28 -25.59
C ILE A 94 35.66 -35.53 -26.47
N LEU A 95 34.86 -35.68 -27.53
CA LEU A 95 34.95 -36.81 -28.45
C LEU A 95 36.33 -36.88 -29.12
N VAL A 96 36.84 -35.76 -29.62
CA VAL A 96 38.17 -35.70 -30.24
C VAL A 96 39.26 -36.07 -29.22
N LEU A 97 39.17 -35.57 -27.99
CA LEU A 97 40.13 -35.88 -26.93
C LEU A 97 40.11 -37.37 -26.56
N ILE A 98 38.93 -37.98 -26.46
CA ILE A 98 38.79 -39.42 -26.22
C ILE A 98 39.43 -40.22 -27.36
N VAL A 99 39.18 -39.86 -28.62
CA VAL A 99 39.77 -40.52 -29.78
C VAL A 99 41.30 -40.45 -29.73
N ILE A 100 41.87 -39.26 -29.46
CA ILE A 100 43.32 -39.07 -29.33
C ILE A 100 43.91 -39.93 -28.19
N LEU A 101 43.24 -39.97 -27.03
CA LEU A 101 43.68 -40.78 -25.89
C LEU A 101 43.57 -42.29 -26.16
N THR A 102 42.62 -42.73 -26.99
CA THR A 102 42.52 -44.15 -27.39
C THR A 102 43.58 -44.53 -28.43
N LEU A 103 43.88 -43.64 -29.38
CA LEU A 103 44.90 -43.87 -30.40
C LEU A 103 46.32 -43.85 -29.84
N SER A 104 46.58 -43.06 -28.80
CA SER A 104 47.88 -43.03 -28.11
C SER A 104 48.12 -44.21 -27.17
N ARG A 105 47.08 -45.02 -26.89
CA ARG A 105 47.16 -46.24 -26.07
C ARG A 105 47.29 -47.52 -26.91
N LEU A 106 47.15 -47.42 -28.22
CA LEU A 106 47.25 -48.51 -29.20
C LEU A 106 48.65 -48.52 -29.81
#